data_AF-A0A3D5A0B3-F1
#
_entry.id   AF-A0A3D5A0B3-F1
#
_cell.length_a   1.000
_cell.length_b   1.000
_cell.length_c   1.000
_cell.angle_alpha   90.00
_cell.angle_beta   90.00
_cell.angle_gamma   90.00
#
_symmetry.space_group_name_H-M   'P 1'
#
loop_
_entity.id
_entity.type
_entity.pdbx_description
1 polymer ?
#
loop_
_entity_poly.entity_id
_entity_poly.type
_entity_poly.pdbx_seq_one_letter_code
_entity_poly.pdbx_strand_id
1 'polypeptide(L)'
;MLWMPRERSGGLLQSQAHRAAKGALAMRKAAVLIVVGFLVLMFVGGVVLQSTVVLQRVAVVRDPQGDVLIKTRTGNRFLPLADTPRVHAGDSLKTGRDGSVTLEWVDGTRLRVEPRTALTVLKCHVNKSEDAEISQFKLDIGTIWIRVIRGLSQKSKFEVETPTATAAVRGTVFAVTVGNDGRTQVSVLEGAVDVGDDAQVTTVEPNSVATIAGAKTNVNDFSEADSAEWALHQTIAEPILRVEAPEGGYHAPPGGTITIKGRSEKDATVTVNGTAVQLGVKHAFRANVSIPPDISGDEHVVEVKAVDARGYETVREVTVSVDR
;
A
#
# COMPACT_ATOMS: atom_id res chain seq x y z
N MET A 1 106.78 -2.46 -28.00
CA MET A 1 105.53 -2.06 -28.67
C MET A 1 104.39 -2.68 -27.88
N LEU A 2 103.83 -1.99 -26.89
CA LEU A 2 102.68 -2.51 -26.16
C LEU A 2 101.70 -1.35 -25.91
N TRP A 3 100.65 -1.40 -26.71
CA TRP A 3 99.41 -0.66 -26.58
C TRP A 3 98.70 -1.12 -25.31
N MET A 4 98.29 -0.20 -24.44
CA MET A 4 97.20 -0.47 -23.50
C MET A 4 96.29 0.75 -23.32
N PRO A 5 94.99 0.50 -23.10
CA PRO A 5 93.93 1.40 -23.50
C PRO A 5 93.37 2.16 -22.30
N ARG A 6 92.90 3.40 -22.51
CA ARG A 6 92.20 4.16 -21.47
C ARG A 6 90.71 4.29 -21.81
N GLU A 7 89.96 3.39 -21.18
CA GLU A 7 88.56 3.43 -20.73
C GLU A 7 87.58 4.41 -21.39
N ARG A 8 86.68 3.86 -22.22
CA ARG A 8 85.33 4.39 -22.44
C ARG A 8 84.36 3.68 -21.49
N SER A 9 84.14 4.23 -20.29
CA SER A 9 83.18 3.63 -19.32
C SER A 9 82.32 4.65 -18.55
N GLY A 10 82.31 5.93 -18.94
CA GLY A 10 81.52 6.97 -18.23
C GLY A 10 80.14 7.30 -18.81
N GLY A 11 79.96 7.25 -20.14
CA GLY A 11 78.76 7.80 -20.81
C GLY A 11 77.53 6.88 -20.83
N LEU A 12 77.71 5.57 -20.72
CA LEU A 12 76.62 4.60 -20.78
C LEU A 12 75.81 4.54 -19.47
N LEU A 13 76.43 4.79 -18.32
CA LEU A 13 75.77 4.74 -17.01
C LEU A 13 74.86 5.96 -16.77
N GLN A 14 75.26 7.17 -17.19
CA GLN A 14 74.41 8.38 -17.06
C GLN A 14 73.19 8.35 -17.99
N SER A 15 73.32 7.80 -19.20
CA SER A 15 72.22 7.66 -20.17
C SER A 15 71.17 6.64 -19.70
N GLN A 16 71.60 5.53 -19.10
CA GLN A 16 70.70 4.54 -18.52
C GLN A 16 69.98 5.07 -17.28
N ALA A 17 70.67 5.77 -16.37
CA ALA A 17 70.05 6.35 -15.18
C ALA A 17 68.99 7.41 -15.50
N HIS A 18 69.23 8.27 -16.50
CA HIS A 18 68.28 9.31 -16.87
C HIS A 18 67.05 8.76 -17.62
N ARG A 19 67.22 7.70 -18.44
CA ARG A 19 66.12 6.95 -19.05
C ARG A 19 65.30 6.16 -18.02
N ALA A 20 65.96 5.54 -17.04
CA ALA A 20 65.31 4.83 -15.93
C ALA A 20 64.48 5.77 -15.04
N ALA A 21 64.99 6.97 -14.73
CA ALA A 21 64.26 7.97 -13.94
C ALA A 21 63.02 8.53 -14.67
N LYS A 22 63.11 8.78 -16.00
CA LYS A 22 61.96 9.17 -16.82
C LYS A 22 60.93 8.04 -16.94
N GLY A 23 61.37 6.78 -17.05
CA GLY A 23 60.50 5.61 -17.04
C GLY A 23 59.77 5.40 -15.71
N ALA A 24 60.46 5.60 -14.58
CA ALA A 24 59.88 5.52 -13.24
C ALA A 24 58.83 6.62 -12.99
N LEU A 25 59.07 7.85 -13.47
CA LEU A 25 58.09 8.95 -13.38
C LEU A 25 56.86 8.71 -14.27
N ALA A 26 57.06 8.21 -15.49
CA ALA A 26 55.98 7.83 -16.39
C ALA A 26 55.13 6.68 -15.83
N MET A 27 55.77 5.66 -15.24
CA MET A 27 55.07 4.56 -14.56
C MET A 27 54.29 5.02 -13.33
N ARG A 28 54.83 5.96 -12.52
CA ARG A 28 54.10 6.56 -11.39
C ARG A 28 52.86 7.33 -11.84
N LYS A 29 52.94 8.10 -12.93
CA LYS A 29 51.78 8.81 -13.50
C LYS A 29 50.72 7.85 -14.04
N ALA A 30 51.13 6.78 -14.73
CA ALA A 30 50.22 5.74 -15.22
C ALA A 30 49.53 5.00 -14.07
N ALA A 31 50.27 4.64 -13.02
CA ALA A 31 49.71 3.98 -11.83
C ALA A 31 48.70 4.87 -11.09
N VAL A 32 48.99 6.17 -10.93
CA VAL A 32 48.05 7.14 -10.33
C VAL A 32 46.78 7.27 -11.17
N LEU A 33 46.87 7.33 -12.50
CA LEU A 33 45.68 7.41 -13.37
C LEU A 33 44.81 6.16 -13.30
N ILE A 34 45.40 4.97 -13.19
CA ILE A 34 44.65 3.72 -13.03
C ILE A 34 43.94 3.68 -11.67
N VAL A 35 44.63 4.06 -10.60
CA VAL A 35 44.04 4.10 -9.25
C VAL A 35 42.91 5.13 -9.17
N VAL A 36 43.11 6.32 -9.74
CA VAL A 36 42.06 7.36 -9.81
C VAL A 36 40.88 6.88 -10.66
N GLY A 37 41.13 6.25 -11.81
CA GLY A 37 40.08 5.66 -12.65
C GLY A 37 39.29 4.56 -11.93
N PHE A 38 39.97 3.71 -11.16
CA PHE A 38 39.34 2.66 -10.37
C PHE A 38 38.52 3.24 -9.19
N LEU A 39 39.02 4.28 -8.54
CA LEU A 39 38.29 4.99 -7.48
C LEU A 39 37.06 5.71 -8.02
N VAL A 40 37.16 6.34 -9.20
CA VAL A 40 36.01 6.95 -9.89
C VAL A 40 35.01 5.88 -10.31
N LEU A 41 35.45 4.73 -10.82
CA LEU A 41 34.58 3.62 -11.17
C LEU A 41 33.89 3.02 -9.93
N MET A 42 34.60 2.87 -8.80
CA MET A 42 34.00 2.44 -7.53
C MET A 42 33.02 3.46 -6.98
N PHE A 43 33.31 4.76 -7.11
CA PHE A 43 32.43 5.83 -6.66
C PHE A 43 31.16 5.89 -7.52
N VAL A 44 31.29 5.87 -8.84
CA VAL A 44 30.16 5.81 -9.78
C VAL A 44 29.38 4.51 -9.59
N GLY A 45 30.06 3.38 -9.45
CA GLY A 45 29.44 2.08 -9.14
C GLY A 45 28.67 2.12 -7.82
N GLY A 46 29.25 2.70 -6.77
CA GLY A 46 28.61 2.89 -5.46
C GLY A 46 27.38 3.80 -5.52
N VAL A 47 27.42 4.85 -6.34
CA VAL A 47 26.26 5.73 -6.59
C VAL A 47 25.16 5.00 -7.38
N VAL A 48 25.52 4.19 -8.38
CA VAL A 48 24.56 3.38 -9.17
C VAL A 48 23.94 2.25 -8.33
N LEU A 49 24.66 1.75 -7.32
CA LEU A 49 24.19 0.75 -6.36
C LEU A 49 23.13 1.27 -5.37
N GLN A 50 22.90 2.59 -5.27
CA GLN A 50 21.72 3.14 -4.58
C GLN A 50 20.44 3.03 -5.41
N SER A 51 20.27 1.92 -6.14
CA SER A 51 19.10 1.67 -6.97
C SER A 51 17.83 1.87 -6.14
N THR A 52 17.07 2.91 -6.47
CA THR A 52 15.77 3.20 -5.89
C THR A 52 14.82 2.10 -6.34
N VAL A 53 14.60 1.12 -5.47
CA VAL A 53 13.64 0.05 -5.73
C VAL A 53 12.24 0.63 -5.55
N VAL A 54 11.70 1.18 -6.64
CA VAL A 54 10.32 1.64 -6.75
C VAL A 54 9.47 0.47 -7.26
N LEU A 55 8.59 -0.03 -6.39
CA LEU A 55 7.69 -1.13 -6.71
C LEU A 55 6.26 -0.59 -6.84
N GLN A 56 5.63 -0.86 -7.98
CA GLN A 56 4.20 -0.57 -8.12
C GLN A 56 3.39 -1.45 -7.17
N ARG A 57 2.36 -0.84 -6.59
CA ARG A 57 1.37 -1.52 -5.77
C ARG A 57 0.11 -1.72 -6.60
N VAL A 58 -0.40 -2.93 -6.57
CA VAL A 58 -1.56 -3.34 -7.35
C VAL A 58 -2.70 -3.63 -6.39
N ALA A 59 -3.88 -3.09 -6.70
CA ALA A 59 -5.08 -3.39 -5.94
C ALA A 59 -5.70 -4.69 -6.47
N VAL A 60 -6.19 -5.52 -5.57
CA VAL A 60 -7.07 -6.64 -5.91
C VAL A 60 -8.51 -6.16 -5.88
N VAL A 61 -9.29 -6.60 -6.87
CA VAL A 61 -10.73 -6.32 -6.95
C VAL A 61 -11.48 -7.19 -5.94
N ARG A 62 -12.34 -6.58 -5.13
CA ARG A 62 -13.18 -7.22 -4.12
C ARG A 62 -14.62 -6.78 -4.27
N ASP A 63 -15.54 -7.73 -4.09
CA ASP A 63 -16.98 -7.55 -4.05
C ASP A 63 -17.54 -6.64 -5.17
N PRO A 64 -17.19 -6.88 -6.46
CA PRO A 64 -17.80 -6.13 -7.55
C PRO A 64 -19.29 -6.45 -7.64
N GLN A 65 -20.13 -5.42 -7.66
CA GLN A 65 -21.59 -5.53 -7.80
C GLN A 65 -22.05 -4.61 -8.93
N GLY A 66 -23.09 -5.02 -9.65
CA GLY A 66 -23.68 -4.23 -10.74
C GLY A 66 -22.71 -3.93 -11.88
N ASP A 67 -22.96 -2.83 -12.58
CA ASP A 67 -22.13 -2.39 -13.71
C ASP A 67 -20.86 -1.68 -13.22
N VAL A 68 -19.71 -2.32 -13.40
CA VAL A 68 -18.39 -1.75 -13.10
C VAL A 68 -17.50 -1.94 -14.32
N LEU A 69 -16.98 -0.83 -14.84
CA LEU A 69 -16.15 -0.79 -16.03
C LEU A 69 -14.75 -0.30 -15.70
N ILE A 70 -13.75 -0.87 -16.36
CA ILE A 70 -12.35 -0.47 -16.29
C ILE A 70 -11.84 -0.11 -17.69
N LYS A 71 -11.07 0.97 -17.76
CA LYS A 71 -10.21 1.29 -18.89
C LYS A 71 -8.78 1.19 -18.39
N THR A 72 -8.04 0.21 -18.91
CA THR A 72 -6.64 0.04 -18.54
C THR A 72 -5.78 1.16 -19.10
N ARG A 73 -4.62 1.42 -18.49
CA ARG A 73 -3.67 2.45 -18.92
C ARG A 73 -3.34 2.41 -20.42
N THR A 74 -3.21 1.21 -21.00
CA THR A 74 -2.91 1.00 -22.43
C THR A 74 -4.16 0.85 -23.29
N GLY A 75 -5.33 0.71 -22.67
CA GLY A 75 -6.61 0.54 -23.34
C GLY A 75 -7.20 1.87 -23.79
N ASN A 76 -7.99 1.84 -24.86
CA ASN A 76 -8.71 3.00 -25.37
C ASN A 76 -10.22 2.98 -25.06
N ARG A 77 -10.75 1.86 -24.54
CA ARG A 77 -12.17 1.66 -24.24
C ARG A 77 -12.37 1.10 -22.82
N PHE A 78 -13.55 1.35 -22.28
CA PHE A 78 -14.02 0.74 -21.04
C PHE A 78 -14.53 -0.67 -21.31
N LEU A 79 -14.16 -1.62 -20.44
CA LEU A 79 -14.56 -3.03 -20.46
C LEU A 79 -15.09 -3.43 -19.07
N PRO A 80 -15.93 -4.46 -18.95
CA PRO A 80 -16.36 -4.97 -17.64
C PRO A 80 -15.18 -5.31 -16.73
N LEU A 81 -15.24 -4.86 -15.47
CA LEU A 81 -14.21 -5.13 -14.47
C LEU A 81 -14.18 -6.59 -14.05
N ALA A 82 -15.31 -7.32 -14.17
CA ALA A 82 -15.43 -8.73 -13.81
C ALA A 82 -14.35 -9.63 -14.45
N ASP A 83 -13.83 -9.23 -15.61
CA ASP A 83 -12.78 -9.96 -16.33
C ASP A 83 -11.36 -9.62 -15.85
N THR A 84 -11.21 -8.71 -14.88
CA THR A 84 -9.93 -8.17 -14.43
C THR A 84 -9.77 -8.30 -12.91
N PRO A 85 -8.89 -9.18 -12.41
CA PRO A 85 -8.75 -9.40 -10.97
C PRO A 85 -7.98 -8.27 -10.25
N ARG A 86 -7.38 -7.33 -10.98
CA ARG A 86 -6.38 -6.39 -10.47
C ARG A 86 -6.45 -5.03 -11.14
N VAL A 87 -6.37 -3.96 -10.35
CA VAL A 87 -6.30 -2.57 -10.80
C VAL A 87 -4.89 -2.02 -10.58
N HIS A 88 -4.33 -1.40 -11.61
CA HIS A 88 -2.99 -0.86 -11.63
C HIS A 88 -2.99 0.68 -11.68
N ALA A 89 -1.85 1.28 -11.38
CA ALA A 89 -1.65 2.71 -11.63
C ALA A 89 -1.76 3.02 -13.13
N GLY A 90 -2.53 4.06 -13.45
CA GLY A 90 -2.93 4.49 -14.78
C GLY A 90 -4.28 3.96 -15.24
N ASP A 91 -4.92 3.06 -14.50
CA ASP A 91 -6.26 2.54 -14.84
C ASP A 91 -7.37 3.50 -14.37
N SER A 92 -8.44 3.59 -15.16
CA SER A 92 -9.66 4.34 -14.82
C SER A 92 -10.83 3.39 -14.63
N LEU A 93 -11.63 3.64 -13.60
CA LEU A 93 -12.82 2.91 -13.23
C LEU A 93 -14.06 3.79 -13.40
N LYS A 94 -15.16 3.19 -13.84
CA LYS A 94 -16.49 3.79 -13.86
C LYS A 94 -17.52 2.82 -13.31
N THR A 95 -18.37 3.28 -12.41
CA THR A 95 -19.51 2.52 -11.89
C THR A 95 -20.82 3.06 -12.43
N GLY A 96 -21.75 2.16 -12.75
CA GLY A 96 -23.12 2.46 -13.12
C GLY A 96 -23.99 2.85 -11.92
N ARG A 97 -25.32 2.85 -12.11
CA ARG A 97 -26.29 3.22 -11.05
C ARG A 97 -26.34 2.22 -9.89
N ASP A 98 -26.03 0.97 -10.17
CA ASP A 98 -25.99 -0.17 -9.24
C ASP A 98 -24.55 -0.71 -9.07
N GLY A 99 -23.59 -0.03 -9.69
CA GLY A 99 -22.19 -0.44 -9.72
C GLY A 99 -21.47 -0.10 -8.43
N SER A 100 -20.79 -1.07 -7.81
CA SER A 100 -19.84 -0.77 -6.73
C SER A 100 -18.70 -1.79 -6.72
N VAL A 101 -17.55 -1.38 -6.19
CA VAL A 101 -16.39 -2.27 -6.06
C VAL A 101 -15.48 -1.82 -4.92
N THR A 102 -14.86 -2.76 -4.22
CA THR A 102 -13.81 -2.47 -3.26
C THR A 102 -12.44 -2.81 -3.86
N LEU A 103 -11.54 -1.84 -3.86
CA LEU A 103 -10.13 -2.02 -4.20
C LEU A 103 -9.35 -2.25 -2.91
N GLU A 104 -8.56 -3.33 -2.86
CA GLU A 104 -7.76 -3.66 -1.69
C GLU A 104 -6.29 -3.83 -2.06
N TRP A 105 -5.42 -3.10 -1.36
CA TRP A 105 -3.97 -3.21 -1.50
C TRP A 105 -3.38 -4.17 -0.46
N VAL A 106 -2.16 -4.64 -0.73
CA VAL A 106 -1.45 -5.66 0.07
C VAL A 106 -1.17 -5.23 1.52
N ASP A 107 -1.11 -3.93 1.79
CA ASP A 107 -0.96 -3.36 3.13
C ASP A 107 -2.27 -3.33 3.93
N GLY A 108 -3.40 -3.72 3.33
CA GLY A 108 -4.73 -3.69 3.93
C GLY A 108 -5.51 -2.41 3.64
N THR A 109 -4.90 -1.42 2.97
CA THR A 109 -5.61 -0.19 2.57
C THR A 109 -6.74 -0.56 1.63
N ARG A 110 -7.92 0.02 1.87
CA ARG A 110 -9.14 -0.24 1.09
C ARG A 110 -9.75 1.06 0.60
N LEU A 111 -10.22 1.03 -0.64
CA LEU A 111 -10.99 2.09 -1.28
C LEU A 111 -12.23 1.45 -1.89
N ARG A 112 -13.40 1.79 -1.36
CA ARG A 112 -14.68 1.38 -1.93
C ARG A 112 -15.20 2.47 -2.86
N VAL A 113 -15.49 2.09 -4.10
CA VAL A 113 -16.06 2.92 -5.15
C VAL A 113 -17.57 2.68 -5.19
N GLU A 114 -18.34 3.73 -4.94
CA GLU A 114 -19.81 3.68 -4.89
C GLU A 114 -20.43 3.88 -6.29
N PRO A 115 -21.77 3.72 -6.43
CA PRO A 115 -22.46 3.97 -7.69
C PRO A 115 -22.20 5.35 -8.29
N ARG A 116 -22.27 5.43 -9.62
CA ARG A 116 -22.11 6.65 -10.42
C ARG A 116 -20.79 7.38 -10.20
N THR A 117 -19.72 6.61 -10.01
CA THR A 117 -18.40 7.13 -9.70
C THR A 117 -17.45 6.98 -10.88
N ALA A 118 -16.64 8.00 -11.13
CA ALA A 118 -15.51 7.94 -12.05
C ALA A 118 -14.22 8.22 -11.30
N LEU A 119 -13.35 7.21 -11.23
CA LEU A 119 -12.12 7.22 -10.47
C LEU A 119 -10.95 6.84 -11.38
N THR A 120 -9.82 7.52 -11.27
CA THR A 120 -8.57 7.11 -11.90
C THR A 120 -7.50 6.88 -10.84
N VAL A 121 -6.80 5.75 -10.91
CA VAL A 121 -5.63 5.49 -10.07
C VAL A 121 -4.43 6.14 -10.73
N LEU A 122 -3.95 7.28 -10.23
CA LEU A 122 -2.85 8.01 -10.87
C LEU A 122 -1.49 7.35 -10.55
N LYS A 123 -1.24 7.12 -9.27
CA LYS A 123 0.01 6.49 -8.78
C LYS A 123 -0.30 5.61 -7.59
N CYS A 124 0.30 4.43 -7.55
CA CYS A 124 0.34 3.58 -6.38
C CYS A 124 1.70 2.85 -6.39
N HIS A 125 2.64 3.29 -5.57
CA HIS A 125 3.95 2.67 -5.49
C HIS A 125 4.59 2.84 -4.11
N VAL A 126 5.59 2.00 -3.84
CA VAL A 126 6.45 2.09 -2.66
C VAL A 126 7.90 2.25 -3.13
N ASN A 127 8.59 3.23 -2.57
CA ASN A 127 10.02 3.40 -2.71
C ASN A 127 10.70 2.85 -1.44
N LYS A 128 11.33 1.68 -1.57
CA LYS A 128 11.96 1.01 -0.42
C LYS A 128 13.21 1.71 0.11
N SER A 129 13.95 2.40 -0.74
CA SER A 129 15.18 3.10 -0.30
C SER A 129 14.87 4.37 0.47
N GLU A 130 13.72 4.99 0.22
CA GLU A 130 13.31 6.23 0.87
C GLU A 130 12.30 6.02 2.00
N ASP A 131 11.83 4.78 2.19
CA ASP A 131 10.71 4.43 3.08
C ASP A 131 9.48 5.32 2.83
N ALA A 132 9.13 5.45 1.55
CA ALA A 132 8.06 6.31 1.07
C ALA A 132 7.01 5.50 0.30
N GLU A 133 5.74 5.75 0.59
CA GLU A 133 4.61 5.15 -0.10
C GLU A 133 3.74 6.24 -0.70
N ILE A 134 3.49 6.19 -2.00
CA ILE A 134 2.72 7.22 -2.71
C ILE A 134 1.49 6.55 -3.34
N SER A 135 0.32 7.03 -2.92
CA SER A 135 -0.98 6.70 -3.49
C SER A 135 -1.69 7.98 -3.89
N GLN A 136 -1.96 8.15 -5.18
CA GLN A 136 -2.65 9.30 -5.75
C GLN A 136 -3.81 8.80 -6.61
N PHE A 137 -4.98 9.37 -6.35
CA PHE A 137 -6.22 9.04 -7.05
C PHE A 137 -6.83 10.33 -7.58
N LYS A 138 -7.58 10.23 -8.68
CA LYS A 138 -8.40 11.31 -9.20
C LYS A 138 -9.86 10.88 -9.19
N LEU A 139 -10.69 11.60 -8.45
CA LEU A 139 -12.14 11.40 -8.40
C LEU A 139 -12.79 12.52 -9.22
N ASP A 140 -13.33 12.18 -10.40
CA ASP A 140 -13.97 13.17 -11.27
C ASP A 140 -15.43 13.44 -10.84
N ILE A 141 -16.14 12.41 -10.36
CA ILE A 141 -17.53 12.47 -9.90
C ILE A 141 -17.85 11.23 -9.05
N GLY A 142 -18.83 11.33 -8.14
CA GLY A 142 -19.33 10.23 -7.32
C GLY A 142 -18.66 10.15 -5.96
N THR A 143 -18.68 8.97 -5.32
CA THR A 143 -18.27 8.81 -3.92
C THR A 143 -17.28 7.66 -3.77
N ILE A 144 -16.26 7.88 -2.95
CA ILE A 144 -15.33 6.84 -2.50
C ILE A 144 -15.19 6.86 -0.99
N TRP A 145 -15.12 5.67 -0.39
CA TRP A 145 -14.85 5.45 1.03
C TRP A 145 -13.49 4.81 1.20
N ILE A 146 -12.68 5.33 2.11
CA ILE A 146 -11.27 4.95 2.21
C ILE A 146 -10.91 4.63 3.66
N ARG A 147 -10.23 3.50 3.84
CA ARG A 147 -9.52 3.15 5.07
C ARG A 147 -8.06 2.88 4.74
N VAL A 148 -7.15 3.68 5.29
CA VAL A 148 -5.69 3.53 5.08
C VAL A 148 -5.09 2.82 6.30
N ILE A 149 -4.24 1.81 6.14
CA ILE A 149 -3.75 1.04 7.31
C ILE A 149 -2.44 1.59 7.86
N ARG A 150 -1.69 2.32 7.04
CA ARG A 150 -0.41 2.90 7.45
C ARG A 150 -0.58 4.32 7.94
N GLY A 151 0.00 4.60 9.10
CA GLY A 151 0.50 5.93 9.41
C GLY A 151 1.53 6.27 8.34
N LEU A 152 1.20 7.23 7.48
CA LEU A 152 2.08 7.66 6.41
C LEU A 152 3.39 8.11 7.07
N SER A 153 4.52 7.48 6.69
CA SER A 153 5.83 8.05 7.05
C SER A 153 5.86 9.52 6.61
N GLN A 154 6.74 10.36 7.17
CA GLN A 154 6.80 11.78 6.76
C GLN A 154 6.97 11.97 5.23
N LYS A 155 7.44 10.93 4.53
CA LYS A 155 7.64 10.93 3.07
C LYS A 155 6.52 10.23 2.29
N SER A 156 5.59 9.56 2.99
CA SER A 156 4.46 8.89 2.37
C SER A 156 3.32 9.86 2.12
N LYS A 157 2.56 9.62 1.04
CA LYS A 157 1.47 10.47 0.58
C LYS A 157 0.28 9.61 0.19
N PHE A 158 -0.89 10.00 0.67
CA PHE A 158 -2.16 9.51 0.17
C PHE A 158 -3.02 10.72 -0.21
N GLU A 159 -3.32 10.87 -1.49
CA GLU A 159 -3.98 12.05 -2.03
C GLU A 159 -5.14 11.64 -2.94
N VAL A 160 -6.27 12.34 -2.81
CA VAL A 160 -7.40 12.28 -3.74
C VAL A 160 -7.59 13.64 -4.37
N GLU A 161 -7.29 13.74 -5.66
CA GLU A 161 -7.53 14.92 -6.48
C GLU A 161 -9.00 14.93 -6.93
N THR A 162 -9.65 16.08 -6.76
CA THR A 162 -11.01 16.34 -7.25
C THR A 162 -11.01 17.61 -8.12
N PRO A 163 -12.12 17.95 -8.78
CA PRO A 163 -12.19 19.18 -9.57
C PRO A 163 -11.97 20.47 -8.77
N THR A 164 -12.22 20.46 -7.45
CA THR A 164 -12.16 21.68 -6.62
C THR A 164 -11.13 21.64 -5.50
N ALA A 165 -10.53 20.49 -5.20
CA ALA A 165 -9.54 20.38 -4.13
C ALA A 165 -8.67 19.13 -4.28
N THR A 166 -7.58 19.08 -3.53
CA THR A 166 -6.88 17.85 -3.19
C THR A 166 -7.11 17.53 -1.73
N ALA A 167 -7.52 16.29 -1.45
CA ALA A 167 -7.63 15.75 -0.10
C ALA A 167 -6.37 14.92 0.22
N ALA A 168 -5.51 15.44 1.10
CA ALA A 168 -4.28 14.80 1.55
C ALA A 168 -4.45 14.22 2.96
N VAL A 169 -4.22 12.93 3.10
CA VAL A 169 -4.54 12.19 4.33
C VAL A 169 -3.36 12.20 5.29
N ARG A 170 -3.62 12.33 6.59
CA ARG A 170 -2.63 12.11 7.67
C ARG A 170 -2.97 10.95 8.62
N GLY A 171 -4.19 10.40 8.55
CA GLY A 171 -4.74 9.35 9.43
C GLY A 171 -6.18 9.01 9.00
N THR A 172 -6.76 7.83 9.32
CA THR A 172 -7.18 6.97 8.20
C THR A 172 -8.59 6.36 8.10
N VAL A 173 -9.69 7.09 8.34
CA VAL A 173 -10.99 6.67 7.76
C VAL A 173 -11.78 7.89 7.31
N PHE A 174 -12.03 7.98 6.00
CA PHE A 174 -12.69 9.14 5.41
C PHE A 174 -13.41 8.80 4.11
N ALA A 175 -14.30 9.68 3.68
CA ALA A 175 -15.00 9.60 2.41
C ALA A 175 -14.78 10.89 1.62
N VAL A 176 -14.74 10.76 0.28
CA VAL A 176 -14.70 11.89 -0.64
C VAL A 176 -15.85 11.74 -1.62
N THR A 177 -16.67 12.77 -1.72
CA THR A 177 -17.81 12.85 -2.64
C THR A 177 -17.63 14.06 -3.55
N VAL A 178 -17.78 13.87 -4.86
CA VAL A 178 -17.86 14.93 -5.85
C VAL A 178 -19.27 14.92 -6.44
N GLY A 179 -20.04 15.95 -6.11
CA GLY A 179 -21.42 16.11 -6.56
C GLY A 179 -21.52 16.50 -8.03
N ASN A 180 -22.73 16.39 -8.61
CA ASN A 180 -23.01 16.83 -9.98
C ASN A 180 -22.83 18.35 -10.17
N ASP A 181 -22.88 19.12 -9.08
CA ASP A 181 -22.60 20.55 -9.06
C ASP A 181 -21.09 20.87 -8.99
N GLY A 182 -20.23 19.85 -9.03
CA GLY A 182 -18.78 19.95 -8.98
C GLY A 182 -18.22 20.24 -7.59
N ARG A 183 -19.05 20.33 -6.54
CA ARG A 183 -18.57 20.52 -5.17
C ARG A 183 -17.95 19.24 -4.66
N THR A 184 -16.88 19.40 -3.90
CA THR A 184 -16.22 18.31 -3.19
C THR A 184 -16.66 18.33 -1.73
N GLN A 185 -17.03 17.18 -1.21
CA GLN A 185 -17.29 16.97 0.21
C GLN A 185 -16.30 15.93 0.74
N VAL A 186 -15.66 16.23 1.85
CA VAL A 186 -14.73 15.32 2.54
C VAL A 186 -15.26 15.10 3.95
N SER A 187 -15.62 13.86 4.25
CA SER A 187 -16.13 13.45 5.56
C SER A 187 -15.08 12.61 6.26
N VAL A 188 -14.67 12.99 7.47
CA VAL A 188 -13.58 12.33 8.20
C VAL A 188 -14.14 11.66 9.44
N LEU A 189 -14.16 10.33 9.46
CA LEU A 189 -14.55 9.57 10.66
C LEU A 189 -13.38 9.48 11.64
N GLU A 190 -12.16 9.35 11.12
CA GLU A 190 -10.99 9.13 11.96
C GLU A 190 -9.70 9.67 11.33
N GLY A 191 -8.79 10.15 12.18
CA GLY A 191 -7.56 10.80 11.78
C GLY A 191 -7.81 12.23 11.30
N ALA A 192 -7.09 12.68 10.30
CA ALA A 192 -7.27 14.02 9.77
C ALA A 192 -6.98 14.03 8.27
N VAL A 193 -7.71 14.90 7.56
CA VAL A 193 -7.53 15.12 6.12
C VAL A 193 -7.33 16.60 5.89
N ASP A 194 -6.21 16.96 5.26
CA ASP A 194 -6.00 18.30 4.76
C ASP A 194 -6.70 18.42 3.41
N VAL A 195 -7.57 19.42 3.27
CA VAL A 195 -8.28 19.73 2.03
C VAL A 195 -7.88 21.10 1.53
N GLY A 196 -7.61 21.21 0.23
CA GLY A 196 -7.23 22.49 -0.35
C GLY A 196 -6.47 22.40 -1.66
N ASP A 197 -5.81 23.50 -2.01
CA ASP A 197 -4.85 23.62 -3.10
C ASP A 197 -3.52 24.18 -2.58
N ASP A 198 -2.60 24.51 -3.49
CA ASP A 198 -1.28 25.06 -3.14
C ASP A 198 -1.37 26.43 -2.42
N ALA A 199 -2.50 27.15 -2.52
CA ALA A 199 -2.69 28.48 -1.95
C ALA A 199 -3.37 28.44 -0.58
N GLN A 200 -4.32 27.52 -0.37
CA GLN A 200 -5.07 27.41 0.87
C GLN A 200 -5.31 25.95 1.25
N VAL A 201 -4.87 25.58 2.46
CA VAL A 201 -5.07 24.25 3.07
C VAL A 201 -5.89 24.40 4.35
N THR A 202 -6.88 23.53 4.52
CA THR A 202 -7.71 23.43 5.74
C THR A 202 -7.66 22.00 6.26
N THR A 203 -7.31 21.80 7.52
CA THR A 203 -7.36 20.48 8.16
C THR A 203 -8.80 20.18 8.60
N VAL A 204 -9.28 19.00 8.23
CA VAL A 204 -10.56 18.43 8.62
C VAL A 204 -10.29 17.35 9.66
N GLU A 205 -10.77 17.60 10.87
CA GLU A 205 -10.61 16.74 12.04
C GLU A 205 -11.66 15.60 12.06
N PRO A 206 -11.52 14.59 12.93
CA PRO A 206 -12.52 13.53 13.05
C PRO A 206 -13.92 14.06 13.40
N ASN A 207 -14.94 13.37 12.91
CA ASN A 207 -16.35 13.71 13.08
C ASN A 207 -16.72 15.07 12.48
N SER A 208 -16.04 15.47 11.41
CA SER A 208 -16.33 16.69 10.67
C SER A 208 -16.40 16.45 9.16
N VAL A 209 -17.20 17.28 8.50
CA VAL A 209 -17.36 17.31 7.05
C VAL A 209 -16.92 18.66 6.51
N ALA A 210 -16.01 18.66 5.56
CA ALA A 210 -15.66 19.82 4.76
C ALA A 210 -16.40 19.83 3.43
N THR A 211 -16.97 20.97 3.06
CA THR A 211 -17.53 21.22 1.73
C THR A 211 -16.71 22.29 1.02
N ILE A 212 -16.19 21.95 -0.16
CA ILE A 212 -15.33 22.80 -0.98
C ILE A 212 -16.04 23.16 -2.29
N ALA A 213 -16.19 24.47 -2.51
CA ALA A 213 -16.80 25.06 -3.70
C ALA A 213 -15.93 26.20 -4.23
N GLY A 214 -15.10 25.91 -5.25
CA GLY A 214 -14.05 26.82 -5.70
C GLY A 214 -13.05 27.07 -4.56
N ALA A 215 -12.68 28.34 -4.34
CA ALA A 215 -11.73 28.74 -3.28
C ALA A 215 -12.32 28.80 -1.86
N LYS A 216 -13.57 28.35 -1.65
CA LYS A 216 -14.22 28.39 -0.33
C LYS A 216 -14.34 26.99 0.26
N THR A 217 -13.87 26.85 1.49
CA THR A 217 -14.01 25.64 2.31
C THR A 217 -14.84 25.96 3.54
N ASN A 218 -15.92 25.21 3.76
CA ASN A 218 -16.71 25.25 4.99
C ASN A 218 -16.59 23.91 5.70
N VAL A 219 -16.19 23.92 6.97
CA VAL A 219 -16.09 22.73 7.81
C VAL A 219 -17.18 22.78 8.87
N ASN A 220 -17.95 21.70 9.01
CA ASN A 220 -18.97 21.53 10.03
C ASN A 220 -18.77 20.19 10.74
N ASP A 221 -19.23 20.07 11.97
CA ASP A 221 -19.32 18.78 12.65
C ASP A 221 -20.36 17.87 11.97
N PHE A 222 -20.24 16.57 12.19
CA PHE A 222 -21.20 15.59 11.69
C PHE A 222 -22.62 15.91 12.16
N SER A 223 -23.54 15.94 11.20
CA SER A 223 -24.97 15.89 11.48
C SER A 223 -25.41 14.45 11.81
N GLU A 224 -26.66 14.31 12.25
CA GLU A 224 -27.28 12.99 12.41
C GLU A 224 -27.31 12.20 11.08
N ALA A 225 -27.47 12.89 9.95
CA ALA A 225 -27.46 12.27 8.63
C ALA A 225 -26.07 11.76 8.25
N ASP A 226 -25.01 12.53 8.52
CA ASP A 226 -23.63 12.09 8.27
C ASP A 226 -23.28 10.87 9.13
N SER A 227 -23.69 10.89 10.40
CA SER A 227 -23.49 9.77 11.33
C SER A 227 -24.23 8.51 10.86
N ALA A 228 -25.47 8.67 10.36
CA ALA A 228 -26.25 7.58 9.81
C ALA A 228 -25.63 7.02 8.51
N GLU A 229 -25.08 7.88 7.64
CA GLU A 229 -24.38 7.45 6.44
C GLU A 229 -23.14 6.61 6.78
N TRP A 230 -22.33 7.07 7.73
CA TRP A 230 -21.18 6.30 8.23
C TRP A 230 -21.58 4.94 8.82
N ALA A 231 -22.72 4.85 9.50
CA ALA A 231 -23.23 3.58 10.02
C ALA A 231 -23.58 2.59 8.90
N LEU A 232 -24.09 3.06 7.76
CA LEU A 232 -24.36 2.20 6.59
C LEU A 232 -23.08 1.69 5.92
N HIS A 233 -21.98 2.43 6.04
CA HIS A 233 -20.69 2.11 5.44
C HIS A 233 -19.67 1.58 6.45
N GLN A 234 -20.09 1.22 7.66
CA GLN A 234 -19.19 0.81 8.77
C GLN A 234 -18.21 -0.31 8.38
N THR A 235 -18.58 -1.19 7.46
CA THR A 235 -17.72 -2.28 6.95
C THR A 235 -16.40 -1.79 6.32
N ILE A 236 -16.34 -0.56 5.79
CA ILE A 236 -15.08 0.02 5.32
C ILE A 236 -14.16 0.38 6.48
N ALA A 237 -14.74 0.79 7.61
CA ALA A 237 -14.08 1.19 8.83
C ALA A 237 -13.76 0.00 9.73
N GLU A 238 -14.26 -1.20 9.46
CA GLU A 238 -13.94 -2.44 10.18
C GLU A 238 -12.61 -3.06 9.73
N PRO A 239 -11.80 -3.72 10.58
CA PRO A 239 -10.60 -4.42 10.13
C PRO A 239 -10.90 -5.58 9.17
N ILE A 240 -9.91 -5.97 8.36
CA ILE A 240 -10.07 -7.19 7.56
C ILE A 240 -10.07 -8.41 8.48
N LEU A 241 -11.12 -9.23 8.41
CA LEU A 241 -11.15 -10.59 8.96
C LEU A 241 -11.71 -11.57 7.93
N ARG A 242 -10.87 -12.49 7.48
CA ARG A 242 -11.21 -13.54 6.53
C ARG A 242 -10.97 -14.90 7.17
N VAL A 243 -12.04 -15.64 7.42
CA VAL A 243 -11.93 -17.05 7.78
C VAL A 243 -11.80 -17.86 6.50
N GLU A 244 -10.76 -18.70 6.45
CA GLU A 244 -10.54 -19.65 5.36
C GLU A 244 -11.13 -21.00 5.74
N ALA A 245 -11.83 -21.62 4.80
CA ALA A 245 -12.38 -22.95 5.02
C ALA A 245 -11.25 -23.96 5.28
N PRO A 246 -11.39 -24.84 6.30
CA PRO A 246 -10.44 -25.92 6.53
C PRO A 246 -10.47 -26.91 5.36
N GLU A 247 -9.32 -27.53 5.09
CA GLU A 247 -9.24 -28.69 4.19
C GLU A 247 -10.12 -29.81 4.75
N GLY A 248 -11.18 -30.20 4.03
CA GLY A 248 -12.17 -31.19 4.49
C GLY A 248 -13.53 -30.60 4.91
N GLY A 249 -13.69 -29.28 4.92
CA GLY A 249 -14.96 -28.62 5.29
C GLY A 249 -15.15 -28.45 6.79
N TYR A 250 -16.24 -27.78 7.18
CA TYR A 250 -16.51 -27.46 8.59
C TYR A 250 -17.25 -28.60 9.29
N HIS A 251 -16.58 -29.74 9.42
CA HIS A 251 -17.14 -30.97 10.01
C HIS A 251 -16.24 -31.52 11.10
N ALA A 252 -16.82 -31.98 12.20
CA ALA A 252 -16.07 -32.68 13.26
C ALA A 252 -16.99 -33.56 14.12
N PRO A 253 -16.53 -34.71 14.62
CA PRO A 253 -17.31 -35.53 15.54
C PRO A 253 -17.42 -34.87 16.94
N PRO A 254 -18.39 -35.28 17.78
CA PRO A 254 -18.42 -34.91 19.19
C PRO A 254 -17.09 -35.23 19.89
N GLY A 255 -16.53 -34.27 20.62
CA GLY A 255 -15.21 -34.41 21.26
C GLY A 255 -14.02 -34.25 20.29
N GLY A 256 -14.29 -34.07 18.99
CA GLY A 256 -13.29 -33.83 17.96
C GLY A 256 -12.68 -32.43 18.02
N THR A 257 -11.80 -32.12 17.08
CA THR A 257 -11.16 -30.81 16.96
C THR A 257 -11.22 -30.34 15.52
N ILE A 258 -11.55 -29.08 15.32
CA ILE A 258 -11.47 -28.39 14.03
C ILE A 258 -10.37 -27.33 14.07
N THR A 259 -9.64 -27.17 12.96
CA THR A 259 -8.70 -26.06 12.80
C THR A 259 -9.37 -24.93 12.04
N ILE A 260 -9.59 -23.80 12.71
CA ILE A 260 -9.97 -22.53 12.07
C ILE A 260 -8.70 -21.85 11.56
N LYS A 261 -8.69 -21.48 10.29
CA LYS A 261 -7.61 -20.71 9.66
C LYS A 261 -8.18 -19.43 9.09
N GLY A 262 -7.32 -18.44 8.91
CA GLY A 262 -7.73 -17.22 8.27
C GLY A 262 -6.63 -16.20 8.13
N ARG A 263 -7.01 -15.00 7.70
CA ARG A 263 -6.16 -13.83 7.65
C ARG A 263 -6.88 -12.64 8.27
N SER A 264 -6.10 -11.80 8.93
CA SER A 264 -6.55 -10.53 9.47
C SER A 264 -5.75 -9.37 8.88
N GLU A 265 -6.09 -8.15 9.27
CA GLU A 265 -5.28 -6.96 9.02
C GLU A 265 -3.98 -6.98 9.84
N LYS A 266 -3.00 -6.19 9.40
CA LYS A 266 -1.80 -5.91 10.18
C LYS A 266 -2.20 -5.24 11.50
N ASP A 267 -1.53 -5.61 12.59
CA ASP A 267 -1.68 -5.03 13.94
C ASP A 267 -3.06 -5.25 14.60
N ALA A 268 -3.96 -6.01 13.97
CA ALA A 268 -5.22 -6.43 14.58
C ALA A 268 -4.99 -7.55 15.60
N THR A 269 -5.73 -7.51 16.71
CA THR A 269 -5.84 -8.61 17.66
C THR A 269 -6.95 -9.54 17.20
N VAL A 270 -6.67 -10.83 17.05
CA VAL A 270 -7.67 -11.84 16.67
C VAL A 270 -7.98 -12.73 17.86
N THR A 271 -9.26 -13.01 18.08
CA THR A 271 -9.75 -14.00 19.05
C THR A 271 -10.60 -15.06 18.35
N VAL A 272 -10.56 -16.28 18.89
CA VAL A 272 -11.44 -17.39 18.50
C VAL A 272 -12.12 -17.90 19.78
N ASN A 273 -13.45 -17.82 19.84
CA ASN A 273 -14.25 -18.03 21.07
C ASN A 273 -13.68 -17.24 22.27
N GLY A 274 -13.35 -15.96 22.04
CA GLY A 274 -12.74 -15.08 23.06
C GLY A 274 -11.27 -15.35 23.38
N THR A 275 -10.67 -16.44 22.89
CA THR A 275 -9.25 -16.76 23.13
C THR A 275 -8.36 -16.10 22.10
N ALA A 276 -7.35 -15.34 22.53
CA ALA A 276 -6.43 -14.64 21.63
C ALA A 276 -5.57 -15.60 20.78
N VAL A 277 -5.40 -15.25 19.51
CA VAL A 277 -4.64 -16.01 18.51
C VAL A 277 -3.53 -15.14 17.94
N GLN A 278 -2.32 -15.69 17.84
CA GLN A 278 -1.19 -14.96 17.26
C GLN A 278 -1.29 -14.89 15.73
N LEU A 279 -0.98 -13.71 15.18
CA LEU A 279 -0.83 -13.52 13.74
C LEU A 279 0.58 -13.88 13.28
N GLY A 280 0.66 -14.78 12.32
CA GLY A 280 1.89 -15.20 11.66
C GLY A 280 2.20 -14.37 10.41
N VAL A 281 2.97 -14.99 9.51
CA VAL A 281 3.38 -14.40 8.23
C VAL A 281 2.15 -13.98 7.41
N LYS A 282 2.21 -12.80 6.78
CA LYS A 282 1.09 -12.20 6.02
C LYS A 282 -0.21 -12.11 6.84
N HIS A 283 -0.09 -11.95 8.15
CA HIS A 283 -1.22 -11.77 9.06
C HIS A 283 -2.19 -12.96 9.07
N ALA A 284 -1.67 -14.15 8.79
CA ALA A 284 -2.45 -15.39 8.87
C ALA A 284 -2.59 -15.84 10.32
N PHE A 285 -3.73 -16.42 10.68
CA PHE A 285 -3.98 -17.01 11.99
C PHE A 285 -4.44 -18.46 11.86
N ARG A 286 -4.24 -19.22 12.94
CA ARG A 286 -4.68 -20.59 13.09
C ARG A 286 -5.09 -20.84 14.54
N ALA A 287 -6.26 -21.43 14.75
CA ALA A 287 -6.73 -21.88 16.06
C ALA A 287 -7.32 -23.27 15.96
N ASN A 288 -7.05 -24.12 16.95
CA ASN A 288 -7.74 -25.39 17.10
C ASN A 288 -8.91 -25.19 18.07
N VAL A 289 -10.10 -25.62 17.68
CA VAL A 289 -11.32 -25.52 18.49
C VAL A 289 -11.83 -26.93 18.75
N SER A 290 -12.02 -27.25 20.04
CA SER A 290 -12.58 -28.53 20.46
C SER A 290 -14.11 -28.48 20.43
N ILE A 291 -14.72 -29.49 19.82
CA ILE A 291 -16.17 -29.66 19.83
C ILE A 291 -16.58 -30.34 21.15
N PRO A 292 -17.56 -29.82 21.90
CA PRO A 292 -18.03 -30.46 23.12
C PRO A 292 -18.47 -31.92 22.87
N PRO A 293 -18.05 -32.88 23.70
CA PRO A 293 -18.44 -34.29 23.52
C PRO A 293 -19.93 -34.55 23.80
N ASP A 294 -20.56 -33.68 24.58
CA ASP A 294 -21.96 -33.73 25.00
C ASP A 294 -22.88 -32.83 24.14
N ILE A 295 -22.43 -32.41 22.96
CA ILE A 295 -23.20 -31.52 22.08
C ILE A 295 -24.50 -32.20 21.60
N SER A 296 -25.62 -31.56 21.92
CA SER A 296 -26.97 -32.07 21.60
C SER A 296 -27.47 -31.67 20.20
N GLY A 297 -26.89 -30.64 19.60
CA GLY A 297 -27.19 -30.19 18.23
C GLY A 297 -26.30 -30.83 17.17
N ASP A 298 -26.70 -30.64 15.91
CA ASP A 298 -25.91 -31.05 14.73
C ASP A 298 -24.94 -29.94 14.27
N GLU A 299 -24.90 -28.81 14.98
CA GLU A 299 -24.05 -27.66 14.66
C GLU A 299 -23.38 -27.08 15.91
N HIS A 300 -22.15 -26.61 15.74
CA HIS A 300 -21.38 -25.85 16.72
C HIS A 300 -20.90 -24.55 16.09
N VAL A 301 -21.28 -23.40 16.67
CA VAL A 301 -20.88 -22.08 16.17
C VAL A 301 -19.59 -21.65 16.84
N VAL A 302 -18.60 -21.29 16.02
CA VAL A 302 -17.33 -20.71 16.46
C VAL A 302 -17.32 -19.24 16.11
N GLU A 303 -17.12 -18.39 17.11
CA GLU A 303 -16.94 -16.95 16.91
C GLU A 303 -15.46 -16.66 16.61
N VAL A 304 -15.21 -15.96 15.51
CA VAL A 304 -13.90 -15.38 15.20
C VAL A 304 -14.05 -13.87 15.18
N LYS A 305 -13.25 -13.17 15.97
CA LYS A 305 -13.31 -11.72 16.11
C LYS A 305 -11.94 -11.11 15.86
N ALA A 306 -11.91 -9.97 15.16
CA ALA A 306 -10.72 -9.15 14.97
C ALA A 306 -11.01 -7.74 15.51
N VAL A 307 -10.07 -7.17 16.25
CA VAL A 307 -10.12 -5.81 16.76
C VAL A 307 -8.84 -5.09 16.37
N ASP A 308 -8.93 -3.93 15.73
CA ASP A 308 -7.75 -3.13 15.42
C ASP A 308 -7.31 -2.26 16.60
N ALA A 309 -6.18 -1.56 16.44
CA ALA A 309 -5.63 -0.68 17.48
C ALA A 309 -6.56 0.50 17.87
N ARG A 310 -7.64 0.71 17.12
CA ARG A 310 -8.57 1.82 17.25
C ARG A 310 -9.90 1.39 17.86
N GLY A 311 -10.10 0.08 18.02
CA GLY A 311 -11.31 -0.50 18.60
C GLY A 311 -12.38 -0.85 17.57
N TYR A 312 -12.12 -0.74 16.25
CA TYR A 312 -13.06 -1.27 15.27
C TYR A 312 -13.01 -2.78 15.28
N GLU A 313 -14.19 -3.40 15.24
CA GLU A 313 -14.34 -4.84 15.38
C GLU A 313 -14.95 -5.47 14.14
N THR A 314 -14.49 -6.65 13.79
CA THR A 314 -15.12 -7.52 12.80
C THR A 314 -15.35 -8.87 13.42
N VAL A 315 -16.61 -9.33 13.40
CA VAL A 315 -17.00 -10.65 13.89
C VAL A 315 -17.44 -11.52 12.73
N ARG A 316 -17.03 -12.79 12.75
CA ARG A 316 -17.44 -13.83 11.81
C ARG A 316 -17.82 -15.06 12.60
N GLU A 317 -19.03 -15.56 12.35
CA GLU A 317 -19.49 -16.83 12.87
C GLU A 317 -19.17 -17.93 11.87
N VAL A 318 -18.62 -19.03 12.38
CA VAL A 318 -18.28 -20.22 11.61
C VAL A 318 -19.10 -21.37 12.15
N THR A 319 -20.07 -21.83 11.36
CA THR A 319 -20.88 -22.99 11.71
C THR A 319 -20.13 -24.27 11.35
N VAL A 320 -19.95 -25.15 12.35
CA VAL A 320 -19.32 -26.46 12.21
C VAL A 320 -20.40 -27.53 12.37
N SER A 321 -20.60 -28.34 11.34
CA SER A 321 -21.50 -29.49 11.41
C SER A 321 -20.87 -30.60 12.25
N VAL A 322 -21.69 -31.22 13.10
CA VAL A 322 -21.28 -32.28 14.02
C VAL A 322 -21.60 -33.63 13.39
N ASP A 323 -20.56 -34.40 13.06
CA ASP A 323 -20.72 -35.72 12.44
C ASP A 323 -21.01 -36.78 13.50
N ARG A 324 -22.21 -37.36 13.48
CA ARG A 324 -22.66 -38.41 14.41
C ARG A 324 -22.52 -39.81 13.81
#